data_AF-A0A544TA86-F1
#
_entry.id   AF-A0A544TA86-F1
#
_cell.length_a   1.000
_cell.length_b   1.000
_cell.length_c   1.000
_cell.angle_alpha   90.00
_cell.angle_beta   90.00
_cell.angle_gamma   90.00
#
_symmetry.space_group_name_H-M   'P 1'
#
loop_
_entity.id
_entity.type
_entity.pdbx_description
1 polymer ?
#
loop_
_entity_poly.entity_id
_entity_poly.type
_entity_poly.pdbx_seq_one_letter_code
_entity_poly.pdbx_strand_id
1 'polypeptide(L)'
;MTPGERKRLKQERTKLKGYRSQLIAMKEYVPNMDELMGDNKMLMEFFESGKAAELKANSTIKPSKQTEKVSKTTKVKKELTVETFLELKIKGLSDRKIMADFGMSSNKLTSWKKANDLVGVSKAAYQEKLDKGEGKMAAVVTEVKTDGMEELQKVIQKLKSKIGTYEHARQDTLERLRNYEEQTQASDIKIQQLEASLEESRGNVSKYKEVAEIANKAERQAIEDLIVYQNDYRKLEVDFRNQSSEVARVNEMLEKLKYTTQINVWLMKQHIGFVEQADEMSEVFSR
;
A
#
# COMPACT_ATOMS: atom_id res chain seq x y z
N MET A 1 7.70 1.66 32.73
CA MET A 1 6.30 1.64 32.27
C MET A 1 5.36 1.59 33.47
N THR A 2 4.64 2.68 33.72
CA THR A 2 3.75 2.82 34.88
C THR A 2 2.52 1.91 34.75
N PRO A 3 1.82 1.57 35.85
CA PRO A 3 0.55 0.83 35.78
C PRO A 3 -0.51 1.52 34.89
N GLY A 4 -0.52 2.86 34.85
CA GLY A 4 -1.39 3.66 33.97
C GLY A 4 -1.07 3.45 32.49
N GLU A 5 0.21 3.50 32.11
CA GLU A 5 0.66 3.23 30.74
C GLU A 5 0.33 1.80 30.29
N ARG A 6 0.48 0.80 31.18
CA ARG A 6 0.08 -0.60 30.89
C ARG A 6 -1.40 -0.71 30.55
N LYS A 7 -2.25 -0.04 31.31
CA LYS A 7 -3.71 -0.04 31.09
C LYS A 7 -4.06 0.63 29.76
N ARG A 8 -3.43 1.77 29.44
CA ARG A 8 -3.61 2.48 28.17
C ARG A 8 -3.19 1.64 26.97
N LEU A 9 -2.00 1.04 27.00
CA LEU A 9 -1.52 0.17 25.92
C LEU A 9 -2.40 -1.06 25.71
N LYS A 10 -2.97 -1.62 26.78
CA LYS A 10 -3.91 -2.76 26.68
C LYS A 10 -5.23 -2.33 25.99
N GLN A 11 -5.72 -1.13 26.28
CA GLN A 11 -6.90 -0.57 25.62
C GLN A 11 -6.62 -0.29 24.14
N GLU A 12 -5.48 0.34 23.81
CA GLU A 12 -5.07 0.61 22.42
C GLU A 12 -4.92 -0.67 21.61
N ARG A 13 -4.28 -1.71 22.15
CA ARG A 13 -4.18 -3.03 21.49
C ARG A 13 -5.55 -3.65 21.20
N THR A 14 -6.49 -3.49 22.13
CA THR A 14 -7.84 -4.03 21.98
C THR A 14 -8.61 -3.30 20.88
N LYS A 15 -8.50 -1.96 20.83
CA LYS A 15 -9.06 -1.14 19.75
C LYS A 15 -8.46 -1.50 18.39
N LEU A 16 -7.14 -1.57 18.28
CA LEU A 16 -6.43 -1.94 17.05
C LEU A 16 -6.87 -3.31 16.52
N LYS A 17 -7.07 -4.29 17.40
CA LYS A 17 -7.59 -5.61 17.01
C LYS A 17 -8.99 -5.49 16.40
N GLY A 18 -9.88 -4.70 17.00
CA GLY A 18 -11.20 -4.41 16.47
C GLY A 18 -11.15 -3.73 15.10
N TYR A 19 -10.32 -2.69 14.95
CA TYR A 19 -10.15 -1.97 13.70
C TYR A 19 -9.60 -2.84 12.57
N ARG A 20 -8.60 -3.70 12.84
CA ARG A 20 -8.08 -4.64 11.81
C ARG A 20 -9.16 -5.61 11.34
N SER A 21 -9.98 -6.15 12.25
CA SER A 21 -11.09 -7.01 11.86
C SER A 21 -12.13 -6.29 11.01
N GLN A 22 -12.44 -5.03 11.33
CA GLN A 22 -13.36 -4.21 10.53
C GLN A 22 -12.76 -3.86 9.16
N LEU A 23 -11.46 -3.56 9.09
CA LEU A 23 -10.77 -3.25 7.84
C LEU A 23 -10.79 -4.44 6.88
N ILE A 24 -10.55 -5.67 7.39
CA ILE A 24 -10.65 -6.90 6.60
C ILE A 24 -12.07 -7.09 6.03
N ALA A 25 -13.09 -6.80 6.82
CA ALA A 25 -14.48 -6.85 6.35
C ALA A 25 -14.80 -5.78 5.30
N MET A 26 -13.98 -4.74 5.20
CA MET A 26 -14.12 -3.64 4.23
C MET A 26 -13.09 -3.70 3.09
N LYS A 27 -12.39 -4.83 2.91
CA LYS A 27 -11.32 -4.98 1.90
C LYS A 27 -11.74 -4.56 0.48
N GLU A 28 -13.01 -4.73 0.14
CA GLU A 28 -13.54 -4.37 -1.19
C GLU A 28 -13.74 -2.85 -1.38
N TYR A 29 -13.80 -2.07 -0.29
CA TYR A 29 -14.16 -0.64 -0.32
C TYR A 29 -13.01 0.30 0.05
N VAL A 30 -11.92 -0.23 0.62
CA VAL A 30 -10.83 0.59 1.15
C VAL A 30 -9.64 0.56 0.19
N PRO A 31 -9.35 1.68 -0.51
CA PRO A 31 -8.11 1.82 -1.27
C PRO A 31 -6.91 1.70 -0.31
N ASN A 32 -5.81 1.11 -0.78
CA ASN A 32 -4.54 1.01 -0.03
C ASN A 32 -4.65 0.26 1.32
N MET A 33 -5.42 -0.83 1.36
CA MET A 33 -5.57 -1.67 2.56
C MET A 33 -4.22 -2.10 3.18
N ASP A 34 -3.24 -2.44 2.35
CA ASP A 34 -1.93 -2.92 2.82
C ASP A 34 -1.15 -1.85 3.59
N GLU A 35 -1.29 -0.58 3.21
CA GLU A 35 -0.67 0.56 3.88
C GLU A 35 -1.30 0.80 5.26
N LEU A 36 -2.64 0.77 5.34
CA LEU A 36 -3.38 0.90 6.59
C LEU A 36 -3.14 -0.28 7.57
N MET A 37 -2.84 -1.48 7.05
CA MET A 37 -2.48 -2.63 7.88
C MET A 37 -1.06 -2.55 8.42
N GLY A 38 -0.17 -1.83 7.73
CA GLY A 38 1.23 -1.65 8.11
C GLY A 38 1.44 -0.63 9.24
N ASP A 39 0.64 0.44 9.29
CA ASP A 39 0.78 1.51 10.28
C ASP A 39 -0.43 1.60 11.23
N ASN A 40 -0.19 1.26 12.50
CA ASN A 40 -1.21 1.32 13.56
C ASN A 40 -1.75 2.74 13.78
N LYS A 41 -0.93 3.78 13.59
CA LYS A 41 -1.36 5.16 13.80
C LYS A 41 -2.35 5.58 12.72
N MET A 42 -2.02 5.33 11.46
CA MET A 42 -2.92 5.58 10.33
C MET A 42 -4.21 4.78 10.45
N LEU A 43 -4.13 3.52 10.89
CA LEU A 43 -5.32 2.70 11.13
C LEU A 43 -6.25 3.35 12.16
N MET A 44 -5.72 3.83 13.29
CA MET A 44 -6.55 4.50 14.29
C MET A 44 -7.14 5.80 13.77
N GLU A 45 -6.35 6.65 13.11
CA GLU A 45 -6.83 7.90 12.52
C GLU A 45 -7.92 7.66 11.47
N PHE A 46 -7.82 6.61 10.65
CA PHE A 46 -8.82 6.26 9.64
C PHE A 46 -10.19 5.90 10.25
N PHE A 47 -10.21 5.15 11.36
CA PHE A 47 -11.46 4.81 12.05
C PHE A 47 -11.98 5.94 12.93
N GLU A 48 -11.10 6.67 13.63
CA GLU A 48 -11.49 7.75 14.55
C GLU A 48 -11.89 9.04 13.81
N SER A 49 -11.37 9.29 12.60
CA SER A 49 -11.78 10.41 11.75
C SER A 49 -13.14 10.24 11.08
N GLY A 50 -13.76 9.06 11.17
CA GLY A 50 -15.06 8.78 10.54
C GLY A 50 -14.99 8.41 9.06
N LYS A 51 -13.82 8.48 8.41
CA LYS A 51 -13.63 8.09 7.00
C LYS A 51 -14.10 6.66 6.68
N ALA A 52 -13.88 5.73 7.60
CA ALA A 52 -14.39 4.36 7.47
C ALA A 52 -15.94 4.30 7.40
N ALA A 53 -16.63 5.17 8.14
CA ALA A 53 -18.09 5.22 8.12
C ALA A 53 -18.62 5.82 6.82
N GLU A 54 -17.94 6.85 6.29
CA GLU A 54 -18.28 7.48 5.01
C GLU A 54 -18.15 6.48 3.83
N LEU A 55 -17.06 5.71 3.78
CA LEU A 55 -16.86 4.69 2.74
C LEU A 55 -17.91 3.58 2.80
N LYS A 56 -18.38 3.24 4.01
CA LYS A 56 -19.43 2.25 4.21
C LYS A 56 -20.82 2.79 3.86
N ALA A 57 -21.05 4.09 4.04
CA ALA A 57 -22.32 4.73 3.68
C ALA A 57 -22.44 4.97 2.17
N ASN A 58 -21.31 5.26 1.50
CA ASN A 58 -21.27 5.55 0.06
C ASN A 58 -21.18 4.29 -0.83
N SER A 59 -21.01 3.10 -0.25
CA SER A 59 -20.98 1.86 -1.03
C SER A 59 -22.38 1.24 -1.19
N THR A 60 -22.94 1.35 -2.39
CA THR A 60 -24.24 0.74 -2.79
C THR A 60 -24.19 -0.79 -2.89
N ILE A 61 -23.03 -1.40 -2.65
CA ILE A 61 -22.77 -2.83 -2.84
C ILE A 61 -22.89 -3.53 -1.48
N LYS A 62 -23.93 -4.36 -1.31
CA LYS A 62 -24.07 -5.21 -0.11
C LYS A 62 -22.87 -6.18 -0.02
N PRO A 63 -22.20 -6.30 1.14
CA PRO A 63 -21.07 -7.22 1.30
C PRO A 63 -21.54 -8.65 1.06
N SER A 64 -21.00 -9.26 0.01
CA SER A 64 -21.17 -10.67 -0.29
C SER A 64 -20.45 -11.49 0.78
N LYS A 65 -21.18 -12.40 1.42
CA LYS A 65 -20.68 -13.32 2.44
C LYS A 65 -19.79 -14.38 1.77
N GLN A 66 -18.54 -14.04 1.42
CA GLN A 66 -17.63 -14.95 0.75
C GLN A 66 -16.95 -15.91 1.74
N THR A 67 -17.42 -17.16 1.75
CA THR A 67 -16.61 -18.33 2.10
C THR A 67 -15.80 -18.73 0.85
N GLU A 68 -14.55 -18.30 0.74
CA GLU A 68 -13.67 -18.68 -0.37
C GLU A 68 -13.28 -20.17 -0.28
N LYS A 69 -13.81 -20.98 -1.21
CA LYS A 69 -13.21 -22.25 -1.63
C LYS A 69 -12.51 -22.00 -2.96
N VAL A 70 -11.17 -22.00 -2.93
CA VAL A 70 -10.30 -21.87 -4.09
C VAL A 70 -10.59 -22.98 -5.11
N SER A 71 -11.18 -22.65 -6.26
CA SER A 71 -11.42 -23.58 -7.36
C SER A 71 -10.30 -23.49 -8.41
N LYS A 72 -9.76 -24.68 -8.72
CA LYS A 72 -8.68 -24.94 -9.67
C LYS A 72 -8.97 -24.50 -11.10
N THR A 73 -7.86 -24.14 -11.75
CA THR A 73 -7.59 -23.93 -13.17
C THR A 73 -8.40 -24.76 -14.17
N THR A 74 -8.89 -24.07 -15.19
CA THR A 74 -9.55 -24.58 -16.39
C THR A 74 -8.55 -25.37 -17.25
N LYS A 75 -8.51 -26.71 -17.09
CA LYS A 75 -7.78 -27.58 -18.02
C LYS A 75 -8.64 -27.87 -19.26
N VAL A 76 -8.09 -27.57 -20.43
CA VAL A 76 -8.59 -27.96 -21.75
C VAL A 76 -8.83 -29.48 -21.78
N LYS A 77 -10.05 -29.91 -22.10
CA LYS A 77 -10.43 -31.33 -22.19
C LYS A 77 -9.79 -31.96 -23.43
N LYS A 78 -8.59 -32.55 -23.28
CA LYS A 78 -8.07 -33.51 -24.27
C LYS A 78 -8.79 -34.84 -24.10
N GLU A 79 -9.27 -35.44 -25.18
CA GLU A 79 -9.86 -36.78 -25.16
C GLU A 79 -8.76 -37.85 -25.07
N LEU A 80 -9.02 -38.92 -24.30
CA LEU A 80 -8.07 -40.03 -24.13
C LEU A 80 -8.22 -41.04 -25.27
N THR A 81 -7.19 -41.19 -26.10
CA THR A 81 -7.12 -42.21 -27.16
C THR A 81 -6.42 -43.48 -26.66
N VAL A 82 -6.61 -44.61 -27.36
CA VAL A 82 -5.99 -45.90 -26.99
C VAL A 82 -4.46 -45.81 -27.02
N GLU A 83 -3.90 -45.21 -28.08
CA GLU A 83 -2.47 -45.01 -28.27
C GLU A 83 -1.85 -44.18 -27.14
N THR A 84 -2.47 -43.04 -26.82
CA THR A 84 -1.97 -42.16 -25.73
C THR A 84 -2.02 -42.84 -24.37
N PHE A 85 -3.05 -43.66 -24.11
CA PHE A 85 -3.12 -44.45 -22.88
C PHE A 85 -2.00 -45.50 -22.81
N LEU A 86 -1.77 -46.24 -23.90
CA LEU A 86 -0.72 -47.27 -23.97
C LEU A 86 0.67 -46.65 -23.73
N GLU A 87 0.98 -45.53 -24.39
CA GLU A 87 2.24 -44.81 -24.19
C GLU A 87 2.45 -44.38 -22.73
N LEU A 88 1.42 -43.83 -22.10
CA LEU A 88 1.50 -43.37 -20.70
C LEU A 88 1.70 -44.54 -19.73
N LYS A 89 1.12 -45.72 -20.03
CA LYS A 89 1.32 -46.94 -19.23
C LYS A 89 2.71 -47.54 -19.44
N ILE A 90 3.26 -47.49 -20.65
CA ILE A 90 4.65 -47.91 -20.94
C ILE A 90 5.63 -46.99 -20.19
N LYS A 91 5.37 -45.67 -20.20
CA LYS A 91 6.09 -44.64 -19.41
C LYS A 91 5.93 -44.80 -17.89
N GLY A 92 5.13 -45.76 -17.42
CA GLY A 92 5.01 -46.12 -16.00
C GLY A 92 4.06 -45.22 -15.20
N LEU A 93 3.20 -44.44 -15.84
CA LEU A 93 2.21 -43.65 -15.11
C LEU A 93 1.12 -44.55 -14.51
N SER A 94 0.76 -44.23 -13.26
CA SER A 94 -0.36 -44.88 -12.59
C SER A 94 -1.69 -44.37 -13.13
N ASP A 95 -2.72 -45.22 -13.10
CA ASP A 95 -4.07 -44.86 -13.53
C ASP A 95 -4.58 -43.60 -12.81
N ARG A 96 -4.16 -43.37 -11.56
CA ARG A 96 -4.49 -42.19 -10.76
C ARG A 96 -3.95 -40.88 -11.36
N LYS A 97 -2.75 -40.90 -11.94
CA LYS A 97 -2.18 -39.72 -12.61
C LYS A 97 -2.86 -39.46 -13.95
N ILE A 98 -3.09 -40.52 -14.72
CA ILE A 98 -3.79 -40.42 -16.02
C ILE A 98 -5.21 -39.85 -15.83
N MET A 99 -5.93 -40.28 -14.79
CA MET A 99 -7.24 -39.69 -14.45
C MET A 99 -7.17 -38.18 -14.15
N ALA A 100 -6.14 -37.74 -13.44
CA ALA A 100 -5.97 -36.33 -13.07
C ALA A 100 -5.57 -35.44 -14.26
N ASP A 101 -4.83 -35.99 -15.22
CA ASP A 101 -4.40 -35.28 -16.42
C ASP A 101 -5.54 -35.11 -17.43
N PHE A 102 -6.41 -36.12 -17.55
CA PHE A 102 -7.55 -36.13 -18.47
C PHE A 102 -8.89 -35.77 -17.81
N GLY A 103 -8.91 -35.44 -16.51
CA GLY A 103 -10.11 -35.03 -15.79
C GLY A 103 -11.20 -36.11 -15.74
N MET A 104 -10.82 -37.39 -15.67
CA MET A 104 -11.72 -38.53 -15.72
C MET A 104 -11.97 -39.10 -14.32
N SER A 105 -13.18 -39.58 -14.05
CA SER A 105 -13.49 -40.31 -12.81
C SER A 105 -13.05 -41.78 -12.92
N SER A 106 -12.84 -42.44 -11.77
CA SER A 106 -12.42 -43.84 -11.71
C SER A 106 -13.35 -44.78 -12.47
N ASN A 107 -14.66 -44.60 -12.32
CA ASN A 107 -15.65 -45.43 -13.02
C ASN A 107 -15.55 -45.24 -14.53
N LYS A 108 -15.35 -43.99 -14.99
CA LYS A 108 -15.22 -43.67 -16.41
C LYS A 108 -13.97 -44.29 -17.04
N LEU A 109 -12.84 -44.28 -16.33
CA LEU A 109 -11.62 -44.93 -16.82
C LEU A 109 -11.79 -46.46 -16.89
N THR A 110 -12.41 -47.09 -15.89
CA THR A 110 -12.65 -48.54 -15.90
C THR A 110 -13.56 -48.96 -17.05
N SER A 111 -14.67 -48.23 -17.29
CA SER A 111 -15.55 -48.48 -18.43
C SER A 111 -14.83 -48.30 -19.77
N TRP A 112 -13.98 -47.28 -19.88
CA TRP A 112 -13.18 -47.03 -21.09
C TRP A 112 -12.15 -48.15 -21.34
N LYS A 113 -11.46 -48.65 -20.29
CA LYS A 113 -10.56 -49.80 -20.42
C LYS A 113 -11.29 -51.07 -20.85
N LYS A 114 -12.50 -51.29 -20.33
CA LYS A 114 -13.34 -52.44 -20.69
C LYS A 114 -13.81 -52.36 -22.14
N ALA A 115 -14.14 -51.18 -22.64
CA ALA A 115 -14.53 -50.97 -24.04
C ALA A 115 -13.39 -51.18 -25.05
N ASN A 116 -12.13 -51.14 -24.58
CA ASN A 116 -10.93 -51.28 -25.42
C ASN A 116 -10.09 -52.52 -25.07
N ASP A 117 -10.61 -53.46 -24.28
CA ASP A 117 -9.92 -54.70 -23.86
C ASP A 117 -8.54 -54.47 -23.21
N LEU A 118 -8.47 -53.48 -22.32
CA LEU A 118 -7.27 -53.07 -21.56
C LEU A 118 -7.35 -53.39 -20.06
N VAL A 119 -8.30 -54.23 -19.64
CA VAL A 119 -8.47 -54.62 -18.23
C VAL A 119 -7.48 -55.73 -17.89
N GLY A 120 -6.67 -55.55 -16.83
CA GLY A 120 -5.75 -56.59 -16.32
C GLY A 120 -4.49 -56.84 -17.17
N VAL A 121 -4.23 -56.01 -18.19
CA VAL A 121 -3.08 -56.16 -19.09
C VAL A 121 -1.78 -55.77 -18.38
N SER A 122 -0.75 -56.62 -18.50
CA SER A 122 0.58 -56.41 -17.92
C SER A 122 1.42 -55.42 -18.75
N LYS A 123 2.49 -54.87 -18.15
CA LYS A 123 3.36 -53.89 -18.84
C LYS A 123 3.94 -54.44 -20.16
N ALA A 124 4.28 -55.73 -20.20
CA ALA A 124 4.80 -56.40 -21.39
C ALA A 124 3.73 -56.52 -22.50
N ALA A 125 2.48 -56.80 -22.14
CA ALA A 125 1.38 -56.94 -23.10
C ALA A 125 0.89 -55.60 -23.68
N TYR A 126 1.16 -54.46 -23.03
CA TYR A 126 0.92 -53.14 -23.63
C TYR A 126 1.92 -52.81 -24.74
N GLN A 127 3.18 -53.22 -24.59
CA GLN A 127 4.23 -53.02 -25.58
C GLN A 127 3.93 -53.86 -26.84
N GLU A 128 3.53 -55.13 -26.66
CA GLU A 128 3.17 -56.02 -27.76
C GLU A 128 1.94 -55.53 -28.56
N LYS A 129 0.93 -54.94 -27.89
CA LYS A 129 -0.25 -54.36 -28.56
C LYS A 129 0.06 -53.05 -29.30
N LEU A 130 1.05 -52.28 -28.83
CA LEU A 130 1.52 -51.07 -29.52
C LEU A 130 2.32 -51.46 -30.78
N ASP A 131 3.21 -52.46 -30.65
CA ASP A 131 4.11 -52.90 -31.72
C ASP A 131 3.39 -53.72 -32.80
N LYS A 132 2.29 -54.40 -32.47
CA LYS A 132 1.47 -55.16 -33.45
C LYS A 132 0.57 -54.28 -34.32
N GLY A 133 0.43 -52.99 -34.04
CA GLY A 133 -0.38 -52.09 -34.86
C GLY A 133 -1.81 -52.60 -35.11
N GLU A 134 -2.38 -53.36 -34.17
CA GLU A 134 -3.72 -53.96 -34.27
C GLU A 134 -4.83 -52.92 -34.03
N GLY A 135 -4.69 -51.74 -34.65
CA GLY A 135 -5.86 -50.97 -35.09
C GLY A 135 -6.29 -51.59 -36.42
N LYS A 136 -7.41 -52.32 -36.43
CA LYS A 136 -8.04 -52.87 -37.65
C LYS A 136 -8.23 -51.77 -38.70
N MET A 137 -7.24 -51.55 -39.56
CA MET A 137 -7.41 -50.90 -40.85
C MET A 137 -7.76 -52.01 -41.82
N ALA A 138 -9.07 -52.17 -42.04
CA ALA A 138 -9.60 -53.05 -43.07
C ALA A 138 -9.00 -52.61 -44.42
N ALA A 139 -8.07 -53.41 -44.93
CA ALA A 139 -7.58 -53.32 -46.29
C ALA A 139 -8.72 -53.68 -47.24
N VAL A 140 -9.43 -52.68 -47.74
CA VAL A 140 -10.29 -52.79 -48.91
C VAL A 140 -9.37 -52.64 -50.13
N VAL A 141 -8.84 -53.77 -50.58
CA VAL A 141 -8.32 -53.92 -51.94
C VAL A 141 -9.46 -54.50 -52.76
N THR A 142 -10.06 -53.67 -53.61
CA THR A 142 -10.97 -54.13 -54.66
C THR A 142 -10.44 -53.66 -56.01
N GLU A 143 -10.33 -54.61 -56.92
CA GLU A 143 -10.00 -54.48 -58.33
C GLU A 143 -10.78 -53.32 -58.98
N VAL A 144 -10.06 -52.36 -59.56
CA VAL A 144 -10.65 -51.22 -60.28
C VAL A 144 -11.06 -51.68 -61.68
N LYS A 145 -12.34 -52.04 -61.82
CA LYS A 145 -13.07 -51.89 -63.08
C LYS A 145 -13.14 -50.40 -63.43
N THR A 146 -13.16 -50.07 -64.71
CA THR A 146 -13.05 -48.74 -65.30
C THR A 146 -14.06 -47.68 -64.80
N ASP A 147 -15.11 -48.07 -64.08
CA ASP A 147 -16.04 -47.16 -63.38
C ASP A 147 -15.47 -46.57 -62.06
N GLY A 148 -14.46 -47.19 -61.46
CA GLY A 148 -13.83 -46.71 -60.21
C GLY A 148 -12.91 -45.50 -60.40
N MET A 149 -12.50 -45.20 -61.64
CA MET A 149 -11.60 -44.09 -61.94
C MET A 149 -12.29 -42.73 -61.81
N GLU A 150 -13.59 -42.67 -62.12
CA GLU A 150 -14.41 -41.47 -62.00
C GLU A 150 -14.75 -41.17 -60.53
N GLU A 151 -14.99 -42.20 -59.71
CA GLU A 151 -15.11 -42.04 -58.24
C GLU A 151 -13.80 -41.58 -57.60
N LEU A 152 -12.66 -42.13 -58.03
CA LEU A 152 -11.33 -41.69 -57.60
C LEU A 152 -11.08 -40.22 -57.93
N GLN A 153 -11.45 -39.75 -59.13
CA GLN A 153 -11.37 -38.33 -59.50
C GLN A 153 -12.24 -37.45 -58.60
N LYS A 154 -13.48 -37.87 -58.28
CA LYS A 154 -14.37 -37.16 -57.34
C LYS A 154 -13.77 -37.09 -55.94
N VAL A 155 -13.17 -38.17 -55.45
CA VAL A 155 -12.47 -38.21 -54.15
C VAL A 155 -11.25 -37.28 -54.16
N ILE A 156 -10.42 -37.31 -55.20
CA ILE A 156 -9.26 -36.43 -55.36
C ILE A 156 -9.70 -34.95 -55.37
N GLN A 157 -10.77 -34.62 -56.09
CA GLN A 157 -11.26 -33.24 -56.16
C GLN A 157 -11.82 -32.76 -54.82
N LYS A 158 -12.52 -33.63 -54.08
CA LYS A 158 -12.99 -33.35 -52.70
C LYS A 158 -11.85 -33.22 -51.70
N LEU A 159 -10.77 -33.99 -51.86
CA LEU A 159 -9.57 -33.86 -51.04
C LEU A 159 -8.83 -32.57 -51.35
N LYS A 160 -8.69 -32.19 -52.63
CA LYS A 160 -8.10 -30.90 -53.04
C LYS A 160 -8.88 -29.72 -52.47
N SER A 161 -10.20 -29.73 -52.53
CA SER A 161 -11.02 -28.66 -51.94
C SER A 161 -10.86 -28.60 -50.42
N LYS A 162 -10.81 -29.76 -49.73
CA LYS A 162 -10.53 -29.81 -48.29
C LYS A 162 -9.14 -29.27 -47.95
N ILE A 163 -8.12 -29.65 -48.70
CA ILE A 163 -6.74 -29.15 -48.51
C ILE A 163 -6.73 -27.62 -48.65
N GLY A 164 -7.36 -27.06 -49.68
CA GLY A 164 -7.48 -25.61 -49.84
C GLY A 164 -8.17 -24.93 -48.64
N THR A 165 -9.24 -25.52 -48.10
CA THR A 165 -9.89 -24.97 -46.89
C THR A 165 -8.99 -25.04 -45.65
N TYR A 166 -8.19 -26.11 -45.50
CA TYR A 166 -7.24 -26.23 -44.39
C TYR A 166 -6.07 -25.26 -44.52
N GLU A 167 -5.57 -25.05 -45.74
CA GLU A 167 -4.52 -24.06 -46.00
C GLU A 167 -4.99 -22.65 -45.68
N HIS A 168 -6.21 -22.30 -46.08
CA HIS A 168 -6.78 -20.99 -45.76
C HIS A 168 -6.99 -20.83 -44.25
N ALA A 169 -7.56 -21.83 -43.56
CA ALA A 169 -7.71 -21.81 -42.11
C ALA A 169 -6.36 -21.71 -41.38
N ARG A 170 -5.32 -22.37 -41.91
CA ARG A 170 -3.95 -22.27 -41.38
C ARG A 170 -3.41 -20.85 -41.54
N GLN A 171 -3.58 -20.22 -42.71
CA GLN A 171 -3.17 -18.83 -42.93
C GLN A 171 -3.88 -17.88 -41.96
N ASP A 172 -5.19 -17.99 -41.80
CA ASP A 172 -5.98 -17.19 -40.84
C ASP A 172 -5.45 -17.36 -39.41
N THR A 173 -5.11 -18.60 -39.00
CA THR A 173 -4.55 -18.83 -37.66
C THR A 173 -3.16 -18.21 -37.49
N LEU A 174 -2.32 -18.23 -38.52
CA LEU A 174 -0.99 -17.61 -38.49
C LEU A 174 -1.09 -16.09 -38.40
N GLU A 175 -2.03 -15.47 -39.13
CA GLU A 175 -2.26 -14.04 -39.08
C GLU A 175 -2.78 -13.60 -37.70
N ARG A 176 -3.69 -14.37 -37.09
CA ARG A 176 -4.11 -14.13 -35.70
C ARG A 176 -2.95 -14.23 -34.72
N LEU A 177 -2.09 -15.25 -34.86
CA LEU A 177 -0.90 -15.40 -34.01
C LEU A 177 0.04 -14.21 -34.14
N ARG A 178 0.30 -13.75 -35.37
CA ARG A 178 1.10 -12.55 -35.63
C ARG A 178 0.50 -11.30 -34.98
N ASN A 179 -0.82 -11.10 -35.09
CA ASN A 179 -1.49 -9.96 -34.46
C ASN A 179 -1.38 -10.02 -32.92
N TYR A 180 -1.48 -11.21 -32.33
CA TYR A 180 -1.26 -11.37 -30.89
C TYR A 180 0.19 -11.09 -30.49
N GLU A 181 1.17 -11.53 -31.28
CA GLU A 181 2.60 -11.23 -31.06
C GLU A 181 2.86 -9.71 -31.11
N GLU A 182 2.34 -9.02 -32.12
CA GLU A 182 2.44 -7.56 -32.25
C GLU A 182 1.77 -6.85 -31.07
N GLN A 183 0.61 -7.32 -30.61
CA GLN A 183 -0.07 -6.78 -29.44
C GLN A 183 0.72 -7.01 -28.14
N THR A 184 1.35 -8.18 -27.97
CA THR A 184 2.20 -8.45 -26.81
C THR A 184 3.44 -7.55 -26.80
N GLN A 185 4.10 -7.38 -27.95
CA GLN A 185 5.26 -6.47 -28.06
C GLN A 185 4.88 -5.01 -27.76
N ALA A 186 3.75 -4.54 -28.28
CA ALA A 186 3.26 -3.20 -27.98
C ALA A 186 2.94 -3.03 -26.49
N SER A 187 2.41 -4.07 -25.85
CA SER A 187 2.13 -4.07 -24.41
C SER A 187 3.43 -4.04 -23.59
N ASP A 188 4.45 -4.80 -23.99
CA ASP A 188 5.75 -4.82 -23.32
C ASP A 188 6.46 -3.47 -23.39
N ILE A 189 6.42 -2.80 -24.55
CA ILE A 189 6.95 -1.43 -24.69
C ILE A 189 6.22 -0.48 -23.75
N LYS A 190 4.89 -0.59 -23.65
CA LYS A 190 4.09 0.25 -22.75
C LYS A 190 4.41 -0.02 -21.27
N ILE A 191 4.63 -1.29 -20.90
CA ILE A 191 5.07 -1.65 -19.54
C ILE A 191 6.41 -1.01 -19.23
N GLN A 192 7.40 -1.10 -20.14
CA GLN A 192 8.71 -0.47 -19.95
C GLN A 192 8.62 1.06 -19.79
N GLN A 193 7.77 1.72 -20.57
CA GLN A 193 7.53 3.17 -20.43
C GLN A 193 6.91 3.52 -19.07
N LEU A 194 5.95 2.72 -18.59
CA LEU A 194 5.34 2.91 -17.27
C LEU A 194 6.35 2.66 -16.15
N GLU A 195 7.21 1.65 -16.27
CA GLU A 195 8.27 1.38 -15.30
C GLU A 195 9.28 2.52 -15.21
N ALA A 196 9.70 3.09 -16.35
CA ALA A 196 10.58 4.25 -16.38
C ALA A 196 9.95 5.49 -15.72
N SER A 197 8.68 5.76 -16.01
CA SER A 197 7.93 6.87 -15.39
C SER A 197 7.73 6.66 -13.88
N LEU A 198 7.53 5.41 -13.45
CA LEU A 198 7.41 5.05 -12.04
C LEU A 198 8.74 5.26 -11.29
N GLU A 199 9.86 4.91 -11.90
CA GLU A 199 11.19 5.12 -11.33
C GLU A 199 11.53 6.62 -11.22
N GLU A 200 11.19 7.41 -12.24
CA GLU A 200 11.31 8.88 -12.18
C GLU A 200 10.47 9.46 -11.04
N SER A 201 9.22 9.00 -10.90
CA SER A 201 8.33 9.43 -9.82
C SER A 201 8.87 9.05 -8.44
N ARG A 202 9.46 7.86 -8.29
CA ARG A 202 10.15 7.45 -7.05
C ARG A 202 11.34 8.34 -6.73
N GLY A 203 12.16 8.67 -7.73
CA GLY A 203 13.26 9.61 -7.60
C GLY A 203 12.79 10.98 -7.12
N ASN A 204 11.68 11.47 -7.68
CA ASN A 204 11.08 12.75 -7.28
C ASN A 204 10.55 12.71 -5.84
N VAL A 205 9.85 11.63 -5.43
CA VAL A 205 9.39 11.45 -4.04
C VAL A 205 10.58 11.46 -3.06
N SER A 206 11.68 10.80 -3.40
CA SER A 206 12.90 10.81 -2.57
C SER A 206 13.45 12.22 -2.39
N LYS A 207 13.55 13.00 -3.47
CA LYS A 207 14.01 14.40 -3.43
C LYS A 207 13.09 15.27 -2.58
N TYR A 208 11.77 15.16 -2.74
CA TYR A 208 10.82 15.94 -1.94
C TYR A 208 10.89 15.58 -0.46
N LYS A 209 11.14 14.31 -0.14
CA LYS A 209 11.33 13.89 1.25
C LYS A 209 12.56 14.54 1.87
N GLU A 210 13.69 14.57 1.16
CA GLU A 210 14.91 15.24 1.63
C GLU A 210 14.70 16.74 1.83
N VAL A 211 14.05 17.42 0.88
CA VAL A 211 13.69 18.84 1.01
C VAL A 211 12.78 19.09 2.21
N ALA A 212 11.79 18.22 2.45
CA ALA A 212 10.91 18.32 3.61
C ALA A 212 11.66 18.12 4.93
N GLU A 213 12.62 17.20 4.98
CA GLU A 213 13.47 16.99 6.17
C GLU A 213 14.34 18.22 6.46
N ILE A 214 14.93 18.84 5.43
CA ILE A 214 15.70 20.08 5.56
C ILE A 214 14.82 21.22 6.07
N ALA A 215 13.63 21.40 5.48
CA ALA A 215 12.68 22.43 5.89
C ALA A 215 12.23 22.26 7.35
N ASN A 216 11.90 21.04 7.76
CA ASN A 216 11.53 20.72 9.14
C ASN A 216 12.68 20.99 10.12
N LYS A 217 13.92 20.74 9.72
CA LYS A 217 15.10 21.05 10.55
C LYS A 217 15.28 22.56 10.71
N ALA A 218 15.13 23.32 9.62
CA ALA A 218 15.19 24.78 9.66
C ALA A 218 14.08 25.40 10.53
N GLU A 219 12.86 24.87 10.42
CA GLU A 219 11.73 25.30 11.26
C GLU A 219 12.00 25.07 12.75
N ARG A 220 12.52 23.89 13.11
CA ARG A 220 12.89 23.60 14.50
C ARG A 220 13.95 24.56 15.04
N GLN A 221 14.97 24.85 14.24
CA GLN A 221 16.00 25.82 14.61
C GLN A 221 15.40 27.22 14.84
N ALA A 222 14.52 27.67 13.94
CA ALA A 222 13.86 28.98 14.09
C ALA A 222 12.99 29.05 15.35
N ILE A 223 12.31 27.95 15.72
CA ILE A 223 11.54 27.86 16.96
C ILE A 223 12.47 27.93 18.20
N GLU A 224 13.60 27.22 18.19
CA GLU A 224 14.59 27.28 19.26
C GLU A 224 15.15 28.70 19.44
N ASP A 225 15.51 29.36 18.34
CA ASP A 225 16.02 30.73 18.34
C ASP A 225 14.95 31.71 18.89
N LEU A 226 13.68 31.52 18.54
CA LEU A 226 12.58 32.33 19.07
C LEU A 226 12.38 32.13 20.58
N ILE A 227 12.53 30.90 21.09
CA ILE A 227 12.46 30.61 22.53
C ILE A 227 13.61 31.31 23.27
N VAL A 228 14.83 31.26 22.73
CA VAL A 228 15.98 31.98 23.30
C VAL A 228 15.70 33.48 23.34
N TYR A 229 15.25 34.06 22.23
CA TYR A 229 14.89 35.47 22.15
C TYR A 229 13.81 35.87 23.17
N GLN A 230 12.75 35.07 23.34
CA GLN A 230 11.70 35.32 24.33
C GLN A 230 12.24 35.28 25.77
N ASN A 231 13.15 34.37 26.06
CA ASN A 231 13.76 34.28 27.39
C ASN A 231 14.63 35.50 27.68
N ASP A 232 15.41 35.97 26.71
CA ASP A 232 16.23 37.16 26.86
C ASP A 232 15.38 38.44 26.98
N TYR A 233 14.28 38.53 26.22
CA TYR A 233 13.30 39.60 26.39
C TYR A 233 12.70 39.63 27.81
N ARG A 234 12.34 38.47 28.37
CA ARG A 234 11.83 38.39 29.75
C ARG A 234 12.86 38.84 30.79
N LYS A 235 14.14 38.49 30.60
CA LYS A 235 15.22 38.98 31.48
C LYS A 235 15.30 40.51 31.43
N LEU A 236 15.28 41.07 30.22
CA LEU A 236 15.32 42.51 30.03
C LEU A 236 14.11 43.22 30.66
N GLU A 237 12.92 42.62 30.59
CA GLU A 237 11.72 43.15 31.24
C GLU A 237 11.86 43.18 32.77
N VAL A 238 12.44 42.14 33.36
CA VAL A 238 12.74 42.09 34.80
C VAL A 238 13.75 43.18 35.17
N ASP A 239 14.83 43.32 34.40
CA ASP A 239 15.85 44.35 34.64
C ASP A 239 15.25 45.76 34.54
N PHE A 240 14.40 46.01 33.55
CA PHE A 240 13.69 47.28 33.39
C PHE A 240 12.79 47.59 34.59
N ARG A 241 12.03 46.60 35.09
CA ARG A 241 11.20 46.78 36.29
C ARG A 241 12.04 47.07 37.53
N ASN A 242 13.18 46.39 37.69
CA ASN A 242 14.12 46.64 38.78
C ASN A 242 14.65 48.07 38.71
N GLN A 243 15.16 48.50 37.54
CA GLN A 243 15.65 49.86 37.33
C GLN A 243 14.55 50.91 37.59
N SER A 244 13.33 50.67 37.12
CA SER A 244 12.19 51.56 37.35
C SER A 244 11.89 51.71 38.86
N SER A 245 11.95 50.61 39.61
CA SER A 245 11.78 50.64 41.08
C SER A 245 12.91 51.37 41.79
N GLU A 246 14.15 51.24 41.32
CA GLU A 246 15.30 51.96 41.88
C GLU A 246 15.20 53.46 41.62
N VAL A 247 14.81 53.87 40.40
CA VAL A 247 14.57 55.28 40.06
C VAL A 247 13.46 55.86 40.93
N ALA A 248 12.36 55.14 41.13
CA ALA A 248 11.29 55.56 42.03
C ALA A 248 11.80 55.77 43.46
N ARG A 249 12.61 54.84 43.98
CA ARG A 249 13.23 54.95 45.31
C ARG A 249 14.16 56.16 45.41
N VAL A 250 15.01 56.40 44.41
CA VAL A 250 15.92 57.55 44.38
C VAL A 250 15.14 58.87 44.34
N ASN A 251 14.07 58.94 43.56
CA ASN A 251 13.19 60.11 43.53
C ASN A 251 12.55 60.38 44.90
N GLU A 252 12.07 59.34 45.59
CA GLU A 252 11.53 59.48 46.95
C GLU A 252 12.59 60.02 47.94
N MET A 253 13.82 59.51 47.87
CA MET A 253 14.93 60.01 48.70
C MET A 253 15.24 61.48 48.39
N LEU A 254 15.20 61.87 47.12
CA LEU A 254 15.47 63.23 46.68
C LEU A 254 14.40 64.21 47.18
N GLU A 255 13.13 63.82 47.17
CA GLU A 255 12.03 64.61 47.76
C GLU A 255 12.17 64.76 49.27
N LYS A 256 12.54 63.68 50.00
CA LYS A 256 12.82 63.75 51.45
C LYS A 256 13.98 64.70 51.76
N LEU A 257 15.03 64.68 50.94
CA LEU A 257 16.18 65.59 51.07
C LEU A 257 15.76 67.04 50.83
N LYS A 258 15.00 67.32 49.75
CA LYS A 258 14.45 68.67 49.50
C LYS A 258 13.66 69.19 50.70
N TYR A 259 12.78 68.36 51.26
CA TYR A 259 11.98 68.73 52.43
C TYR A 259 12.86 69.02 53.66
N THR A 260 13.87 68.18 53.91
CA THR A 260 14.84 68.40 55.00
C THR A 260 15.62 69.70 54.81
N THR A 261 16.04 70.02 53.57
CA THR A 261 16.71 71.28 53.25
C THR A 261 15.79 72.47 53.51
N GLN A 262 14.50 72.40 53.15
CA GLN A 262 13.53 73.46 53.43
C GLN A 262 13.35 73.68 54.94
N ILE A 263 13.27 72.61 55.73
CA ILE A 263 13.22 72.70 57.20
C ILE A 263 14.48 73.38 57.74
N ASN A 264 15.66 72.99 57.27
CA ASN A 264 16.92 73.58 57.72
C ASN A 264 16.99 75.08 57.40
N VAL A 265 16.57 75.48 56.19
CA VAL A 265 16.49 76.91 55.81
C VAL A 265 15.50 77.65 56.71
N TRP A 266 14.35 77.06 57.03
CA TRP A 266 13.37 77.65 57.94
C TRP A 266 13.94 77.82 59.37
N LEU A 267 14.58 76.78 59.92
CA LEU A 267 15.22 76.81 61.24
C LEU A 267 16.32 77.88 61.31
N MET A 268 17.16 77.99 60.27
CA MET A 268 18.17 79.04 60.19
C MET A 268 17.55 80.44 60.21
N LYS A 269 16.45 80.66 59.47
CA LYS A 269 15.73 81.95 59.49
C LYS A 269 15.18 82.27 60.89
N GLN A 270 14.63 81.28 61.60
CA GLN A 270 14.19 81.46 62.99
C GLN A 270 15.36 81.82 63.91
N HIS A 271 16.49 81.12 63.79
CA HIS A 271 17.67 81.40 64.60
C HIS A 271 18.21 82.81 64.37
N ILE A 272 18.27 83.29 63.12
CA ILE A 272 18.68 84.67 62.81
C ILE A 272 17.74 85.66 63.50
N GLY A 273 16.42 85.48 63.38
CA GLY A 273 15.45 86.36 64.03
C GLY A 273 15.56 86.37 65.57
N PHE A 274 15.87 85.24 66.20
CA PHE A 274 16.12 85.20 67.65
C PHE A 274 17.40 85.95 68.05
N VAL A 275 18.46 85.89 67.24
CA VAL A 275 19.70 86.64 67.50
C VAL A 275 19.45 88.13 67.36
N GLU A 276 18.76 88.57 66.31
CA GLU A 276 18.37 89.97 66.10
C GLU A 276 17.56 90.52 67.27
N GLN A 277 16.56 89.76 67.75
CA GLN A 277 15.77 90.14 68.95
C GLN A 277 16.63 90.21 70.22
N ALA A 278 17.59 89.31 70.40
CA ALA A 278 18.48 89.33 71.55
C ALA A 278 19.42 90.55 71.53
N ASP A 279 19.94 90.91 70.36
CA ASP A 279 20.77 92.10 70.17
C ASP A 279 19.96 93.39 70.44
N GLU A 280 18.73 93.48 69.92
CA GLU A 280 17.81 94.60 70.21
C GLU A 280 17.55 94.75 71.72
N MET A 281 17.28 93.65 72.42
CA MET A 281 17.06 93.67 73.87
C MET A 281 18.32 94.08 74.64
N SER A 282 19.50 93.61 74.22
CA SER A 282 20.79 93.98 74.80
C SER A 282 21.07 95.49 74.67
N GLU A 283 20.76 96.08 73.51
CA GLU A 283 20.87 97.52 73.29
C GLU A 283 19.92 98.32 74.18
N VAL A 284 18.68 97.85 74.37
CA VAL A 284 17.70 98.48 75.26
C VAL A 284 18.18 98.45 76.72
N PHE A 285 18.76 97.34 77.17
CA PHE A 285 19.29 97.24 78.54
C PHE A 285 20.59 98.01 78.78
N SER A 286 21.32 98.34 77.72
CA SER A 286 22.59 99.09 77.80
C SER A 286 22.41 100.61 77.79
N ARG A 287 21.18 101.11 77.58
CA ARG A 287 20.81 102.52 77.66
C ARG A 287 20.21 102.85 79.01
#